data_AF-A0A519RHI4-F1
#
_entry.id   AF-A0A519RHI4-F1
#
_cell.length_a   1.000
_cell.length_b   1.000
_cell.length_c   1.000
_cell.angle_alpha   90.00
_cell.angle_beta   90.00
_cell.angle_gamma   90.00
#
_symmetry.space_group_name_H-M   'P 1'
#
loop_
_entity.id
_entity.type
_entity.pdbx_description
1 polymer ?
#
loop_
_entity_poly.entity_id
_entity_poly.type
_entity_poly.pdbx_seq_one_letter_code
_entity_poly.pdbx_strand_id
1 'polypeptide(L)'
;PYEMIEETLLAIVNITYPHQSYLCDESDDPYLKALCEKLGVNHVTRIKKVDAKAGNINNALLISSGELCVVLDPDHVPQPNFLDPIVAHFNDEKIGYVQIVQAYKNYGESLIAKGAAQQTFQFYGPIMMTMNKYGTVLAIGANCTFRRAALESIGGHAAGLAEDMNTAMHLHAKGWKSIYVPQILARGLVPSTMSAYYAQQLKWARGVFELLVTSYPKLFKKFTWQQKIHYALIPLYYLSGIIFLINFLIPILSLTFDTSPINIDFLYFMMYAGPLVLLSFLIRLFVQRWVMEEEERGFHVVGGLLMIGTWWIFLIGLYYTILRKKIPYIPTPKDGKEDGNWKINIPNIAVIIISILSIIYGLVTDWNPYNLIMSGFASVNCLILSFSIVASRQAYFRSLKKKYSLLNT
;
A
#
# COMPACT_ATOMS: atom_id res chain seq x y z
N PRO A 1 18.83 2.05 7.09
CA PRO A 1 19.76 1.53 8.11
C PRO A 1 20.82 0.66 7.44
N TYR A 2 22.08 0.70 7.89
CA TYR A 2 23.16 -0.07 7.24
C TYR A 2 22.92 -1.57 7.29
N GLU A 3 22.56 -2.12 8.45
CA GLU A 3 22.29 -3.57 8.63
C GLU A 3 21.24 -4.10 7.65
N MET A 4 20.18 -3.32 7.39
CA MET A 4 19.12 -3.67 6.44
C MET A 4 19.62 -3.73 5.00
N ILE A 5 20.49 -2.77 4.61
CA ILE A 5 21.07 -2.73 3.26
C ILE A 5 22.08 -3.87 3.10
N GLU A 6 22.91 -4.12 4.12
CA GLU A 6 23.88 -5.21 4.13
C GLU A 6 23.20 -6.58 4.02
N GLU A 7 22.16 -6.84 4.81
CA GLU A 7 21.35 -8.07 4.73
C GLU A 7 20.82 -8.28 3.30
N THR A 8 20.26 -7.22 2.70
CA THR A 8 19.67 -7.28 1.37
C THR A 8 20.73 -7.49 0.28
N LEU A 9 21.87 -6.80 0.35
CA LEU A 9 22.96 -6.97 -0.62
C LEU A 9 23.59 -8.36 -0.56
N LEU A 10 23.82 -8.88 0.65
CA LEU A 10 24.30 -10.26 0.85
C LEU A 10 23.33 -11.27 0.22
N ALA A 11 22.03 -11.09 0.43
CA ALA A 11 21.02 -11.94 -0.17
C ALA A 11 20.96 -11.84 -1.70
N ILE A 12 21.12 -10.63 -2.26
CA ILE A 12 21.18 -10.42 -3.71
C ILE A 12 22.37 -11.17 -4.30
N VAL A 13 23.58 -11.01 -3.74
CA VAL A 13 24.79 -11.71 -4.22
C VAL A 13 24.65 -13.23 -4.17
N ASN A 14 23.86 -13.75 -3.23
CA ASN A 14 23.58 -15.18 -3.09
C ASN A 14 22.46 -15.71 -4.01
N ILE A 15 21.88 -14.88 -4.88
CA ILE A 15 20.98 -15.37 -5.94
C ILE A 15 21.77 -16.30 -6.86
N THR A 16 21.26 -17.52 -7.05
CA THR A 16 21.97 -18.61 -7.74
C THR A 16 22.09 -18.39 -9.25
N TYR A 17 21.12 -17.69 -9.84
CA TYR A 17 21.13 -17.39 -11.27
C TYR A 17 22.23 -16.34 -11.58
N PRO A 18 23.07 -16.52 -12.61
CA PRO A 18 24.13 -15.58 -12.94
C PRO A 18 23.62 -14.15 -13.17
N HIS A 19 24.16 -13.19 -12.43
CA HIS A 19 23.69 -11.82 -12.46
C HIS A 19 24.80 -10.82 -12.11
N GLN A 20 24.54 -9.54 -12.36
CA GLN A 20 25.34 -8.42 -11.88
C GLN A 20 24.49 -7.58 -10.93
N SER A 21 25.11 -7.15 -9.84
CA SER A 21 24.44 -6.43 -8.77
C SER A 21 24.85 -4.97 -8.76
N TYR A 22 23.87 -4.09 -8.52
CA TYR A 22 24.07 -2.63 -8.50
C TYR A 22 23.37 -2.05 -7.27
N LEU A 23 24.13 -1.35 -6.42
CA LEU A 23 23.57 -0.50 -5.37
C LEU A 23 23.42 0.92 -5.93
N CYS A 24 22.18 1.36 -6.10
CA CYS A 24 21.88 2.72 -6.56
C CYS A 24 21.75 3.65 -5.35
N ASP A 25 22.85 4.25 -4.91
CA ASP A 25 22.97 5.04 -3.69
C ASP A 25 22.99 6.55 -3.99
N GLU A 26 21.92 7.26 -3.65
CA GLU A 26 21.84 8.72 -3.83
C GLU A 26 22.68 9.50 -2.81
N SER A 27 23.11 8.88 -1.71
CA SER A 27 23.92 9.53 -0.67
C SER A 27 25.41 9.58 -1.00
N ASP A 28 25.88 8.72 -1.91
CA ASP A 28 27.30 8.45 -2.13
C ASP A 28 28.03 8.11 -0.81
N ASP A 29 27.44 7.17 -0.07
CA ASP A 29 27.86 6.82 1.28
C ASP A 29 29.19 6.02 1.26
N PRO A 30 30.27 6.51 1.92
CA PRO A 30 31.55 5.82 1.93
C PRO A 30 31.52 4.40 2.52
N TYR A 31 30.67 4.17 3.52
CA TYR A 31 30.52 2.84 4.12
C TYR A 31 29.86 1.87 3.13
N LEU A 32 28.80 2.30 2.45
CA LEU A 32 28.12 1.47 1.45
C LEU A 32 29.00 1.20 0.24
N LYS A 33 29.85 2.16 -0.15
CA LYS A 33 30.83 1.98 -1.21
C LYS A 33 31.87 0.92 -0.88
N ALA A 34 32.45 0.96 0.34
CA ALA A 34 33.38 -0.05 0.81
C ALA A 34 32.72 -1.44 0.93
N LEU A 35 31.47 -1.50 1.38
CA LEU A 35 30.69 -2.73 1.42
C LEU A 35 30.46 -3.31 0.01
N CYS A 36 30.11 -2.46 -0.96
CA CYS A 36 29.93 -2.88 -2.35
C CYS A 36 31.22 -3.47 -2.95
N GLU A 37 32.36 -2.83 -2.71
CA GLU A 37 33.67 -3.34 -3.15
C GLU A 37 33.98 -4.72 -2.56
N LYS A 38 33.73 -4.91 -1.26
CA LYS A 38 33.91 -6.20 -0.58
C LYS A 38 33.00 -7.31 -1.15
N LEU A 39 31.77 -6.95 -1.52
CA LEU A 39 30.76 -7.90 -2.02
C LEU A 39 30.79 -8.11 -3.53
N GLY A 40 31.63 -7.38 -4.28
CA GLY A 40 31.62 -7.40 -5.74
C GLY A 40 30.36 -6.78 -6.36
N VAL A 41 29.70 -5.87 -5.64
CA VAL A 41 28.53 -5.12 -6.09
C VAL A 41 28.97 -3.79 -6.71
N ASN A 42 28.35 -3.38 -7.81
CA ASN A 42 28.63 -2.08 -8.42
C ASN A 42 27.93 -0.97 -7.63
N HIS A 43 28.69 -0.08 -7.01
CA HIS A 43 28.13 1.12 -6.38
C HIS A 43 27.88 2.20 -7.45
N VAL A 44 26.66 2.74 -7.47
CA VAL A 44 26.20 3.71 -8.46
C VAL A 44 25.63 4.92 -7.74
N THR A 45 26.14 6.10 -8.07
CA THR A 45 25.62 7.38 -7.59
C THR A 45 25.41 8.36 -8.75
N ARG A 46 24.75 9.48 -8.47
CA ARG A 46 24.50 10.56 -9.44
C ARG A 46 24.49 11.93 -8.76
N ILE A 47 25.06 12.91 -9.45
CA ILE A 47 25.12 14.30 -8.96
C ILE A 47 23.72 14.96 -9.01
N LYS A 48 22.98 14.75 -10.11
CA LYS A 48 21.67 15.38 -10.32
C LYS A 48 20.54 14.44 -9.89
N LYS A 49 19.90 14.76 -8.75
CA LYS A 49 18.81 13.96 -8.15
C LYS A 49 17.44 14.36 -8.70
N VAL A 50 17.15 13.93 -9.93
CA VAL A 50 15.83 14.14 -10.59
C VAL A 50 15.04 12.82 -10.58
N ASP A 51 13.72 12.92 -10.41
CA ASP A 51 12.78 11.79 -10.45
C ASP A 51 13.03 10.66 -9.43
N ALA A 52 13.68 10.98 -8.31
CA ALA A 52 13.89 10.10 -7.16
C ALA A 52 14.29 8.66 -7.61
N LYS A 53 13.56 7.64 -7.15
CA LYS A 53 13.81 6.22 -7.46
C LYS A 53 13.87 5.92 -8.96
N ALA A 54 12.91 6.42 -9.74
CA ALA A 54 12.87 6.18 -11.19
C ALA A 54 14.11 6.73 -11.89
N GLY A 55 14.51 7.95 -11.55
CA GLY A 55 15.72 8.55 -12.11
C GLY A 55 17.00 7.82 -11.67
N ASN A 56 17.02 7.27 -10.46
CA ASN A 56 18.16 6.50 -9.95
C ASN A 56 18.32 5.17 -10.70
N ILE A 57 17.19 4.48 -10.95
CA ILE A 57 17.14 3.29 -11.81
C ILE A 57 17.60 3.63 -13.23
N ASN A 58 17.11 4.73 -13.81
CA ASN A 58 17.50 5.15 -15.16
C ASN A 58 19.00 5.47 -15.26
N ASN A 59 19.61 6.02 -14.21
CA ASN A 59 21.06 6.24 -14.16
C ASN A 59 21.83 4.91 -14.18
N ALA A 60 21.38 3.91 -13.42
CA ALA A 60 21.98 2.58 -13.43
C ALA A 60 21.78 1.85 -14.78
N LEU A 61 20.67 2.07 -15.47
CA LEU A 61 20.43 1.51 -16.81
C LEU A 61 21.47 1.98 -17.84
N LEU A 62 22.01 3.20 -17.72
CA LEU A 62 23.01 3.74 -18.64
C LEU A 62 24.38 3.05 -18.55
N ILE A 63 24.69 2.41 -17.43
CA ILE A 63 26.00 1.81 -17.15
C ILE A 63 25.96 0.29 -16.96
N SER A 64 24.77 -0.29 -17.05
CA SER A 64 24.54 -1.74 -16.99
C SER A 64 24.19 -2.28 -18.37
N SER A 65 24.41 -3.57 -18.61
CA SER A 65 24.23 -4.21 -19.92
C SER A 65 23.27 -5.41 -19.93
N GLY A 66 22.74 -5.83 -18.77
CA GLY A 66 21.88 -7.01 -18.66
C GLY A 66 20.57 -6.89 -19.46
N GLU A 67 20.17 -7.95 -20.17
CA GLU A 67 18.92 -8.00 -20.95
C GLU A 67 17.67 -7.87 -20.06
N LEU A 68 17.74 -8.43 -18.85
CA LEU A 68 16.71 -8.32 -17.83
C LEU A 68 17.22 -7.43 -16.69
N CYS A 69 16.31 -6.61 -16.15
CA CYS A 69 16.58 -5.66 -15.08
C CYS A 69 15.65 -5.95 -13.91
N VAL A 70 16.20 -6.42 -12.79
CA VAL A 70 15.46 -6.69 -11.55
C VAL A 70 15.52 -5.46 -10.66
N VAL A 71 14.36 -5.00 -10.20
CA VAL A 71 14.28 -3.89 -9.23
C VAL A 71 13.88 -4.46 -7.87
N LEU A 72 14.77 -4.31 -6.89
CA LEU A 72 14.54 -4.64 -5.49
C LEU A 72 14.64 -3.37 -4.64
N ASP A 73 13.76 -3.23 -3.66
CA ASP A 73 13.91 -2.19 -2.66
C ASP A 73 14.94 -2.62 -1.60
N PRO A 74 15.68 -1.67 -0.97
CA PRO A 74 16.72 -2.00 0.01
C PRO A 74 16.25 -2.72 1.27
N ASP A 75 14.94 -2.86 1.47
CA ASP A 75 14.32 -3.57 2.59
C ASP A 75 13.73 -4.93 2.19
N HIS A 76 13.85 -5.34 0.92
CA HIS A 76 13.33 -6.60 0.39
C HIS A 76 14.46 -7.61 0.18
N VAL A 77 14.53 -8.59 1.08
CA VAL A 77 15.57 -9.63 1.07
C VAL A 77 15.14 -10.79 0.17
N PRO A 78 15.81 -11.03 -0.98
CA PRO A 78 15.47 -12.12 -1.89
C PRO A 78 15.95 -13.49 -1.39
N GLN A 79 15.30 -14.55 -1.86
CA GLN A 79 15.75 -15.94 -1.71
C GLN A 79 16.77 -16.29 -2.81
N PRO A 80 17.65 -17.30 -2.59
CA PRO A 80 18.66 -17.69 -3.59
C PRO A 80 18.05 -18.06 -4.96
N ASN A 81 16.88 -18.69 -4.98
CA ASN A 81 16.16 -19.11 -6.18
C ASN A 81 15.26 -18.01 -6.79
N PHE A 82 15.47 -16.72 -6.46
CA PHE A 82 14.58 -15.62 -6.85
C PHE A 82 14.29 -15.57 -8.37
N LEU A 83 15.29 -15.85 -9.22
CA LEU A 83 15.15 -15.73 -10.66
C LEU A 83 14.63 -16.99 -11.36
N ASP A 84 14.68 -18.14 -10.69
CA ASP A 84 14.34 -19.45 -11.27
C ASP A 84 12.91 -19.49 -11.85
N PRO A 85 11.85 -19.03 -11.14
CA PRO A 85 10.49 -19.03 -11.70
C PRO A 85 10.19 -17.80 -12.57
N ILE A 86 11.16 -16.89 -12.77
CA ILE A 86 10.95 -15.61 -13.45
C ILE A 86 11.47 -15.65 -14.89
N VAL A 87 12.74 -16.04 -15.07
CA VAL A 87 13.48 -15.82 -16.31
C VAL A 87 12.82 -16.52 -17.51
N ALA A 88 12.29 -17.73 -17.31
CA ALA A 88 11.67 -18.53 -18.37
C ALA A 88 10.47 -17.82 -19.05
N HIS A 89 9.79 -16.90 -18.36
CA HIS A 89 8.69 -16.13 -18.95
C HIS A 89 9.16 -15.17 -20.06
N PHE A 90 10.42 -14.76 -20.05
CA PHE A 90 11.00 -13.90 -21.09
C PHE A 90 11.38 -14.66 -22.37
N ASN A 91 11.15 -15.97 -22.44
CA ASN A 91 11.21 -16.68 -23.73
C ASN A 91 10.11 -16.20 -24.70
N ASP A 92 8.99 -15.65 -24.19
CA ASP A 92 8.07 -14.88 -25.02
C ASP A 92 8.59 -13.44 -25.14
N GLU A 93 9.02 -13.08 -26.36
CA GLU A 93 9.53 -11.75 -26.70
C GLU A 93 8.52 -10.62 -26.42
N LYS A 94 7.22 -10.93 -26.27
CA LYS A 94 6.19 -9.92 -25.97
C LYS A 94 6.11 -9.59 -24.48
N ILE A 95 6.74 -10.36 -23.59
CA ILE A 95 6.76 -10.07 -22.16
C ILE A 95 7.71 -8.92 -21.89
N GLY A 96 7.16 -7.81 -21.40
CA GLY A 96 7.91 -6.63 -20.99
C GLY A 96 8.34 -6.69 -19.52
N TYR A 97 7.57 -7.34 -18.65
CA TYR A 97 7.92 -7.53 -17.25
C TYR A 97 7.19 -8.68 -16.56
N VAL A 98 7.79 -9.15 -15.48
CA VAL A 98 7.28 -10.17 -14.56
C VAL A 98 7.30 -9.60 -13.15
N GLN A 99 6.14 -9.54 -12.51
CA GLN A 99 5.98 -9.14 -11.11
C GLN A 99 5.79 -10.38 -10.25
N ILE A 100 6.44 -10.44 -9.08
CA ILE A 100 6.16 -11.47 -8.07
C ILE A 100 5.41 -10.87 -6.86
N VAL A 101 5.05 -11.73 -5.91
CA VAL A 101 4.43 -11.36 -4.63
C VAL A 101 5.34 -10.41 -3.84
N GLN A 102 4.76 -9.41 -3.17
CA GLN A 102 5.42 -8.80 -2.02
C GLN A 102 4.89 -9.44 -0.74
N ALA A 103 5.79 -10.02 0.05
CA ALA A 103 5.51 -10.50 1.39
C ALA A 103 6.37 -9.74 2.39
N TYR A 104 5.99 -9.77 3.67
CA TYR A 104 6.66 -8.97 4.69
C TYR A 104 7.05 -9.83 5.88
N LYS A 105 8.24 -9.61 6.45
CA LYS A 105 8.73 -10.38 7.61
C LYS A 105 8.34 -9.77 8.95
N ASN A 106 8.00 -8.48 8.98
CA ASN A 106 7.84 -7.72 10.21
C ASN A 106 6.37 -7.45 10.63
N TYR A 107 5.40 -8.14 10.02
CA TYR A 107 3.98 -7.91 10.33
C TYR A 107 3.61 -8.23 11.80
N GLY A 108 4.45 -8.98 12.53
CA GLY A 108 4.29 -9.25 13.96
C GLY A 108 4.79 -8.15 14.90
N GLU A 109 5.53 -7.14 14.41
CA GLU A 109 6.19 -6.15 15.27
C GLU A 109 5.22 -5.20 15.98
N SER A 110 4.19 -4.73 15.26
CA SER A 110 3.21 -3.76 15.75
C SER A 110 1.83 -3.98 15.15
N LEU A 111 0.79 -3.38 15.75
CA LEU A 111 -0.56 -3.36 15.18
C LEU A 111 -0.59 -2.66 13.82
N ILE A 112 0.28 -1.65 13.64
CA ILE A 112 0.42 -0.94 12.37
C ILE A 112 1.04 -1.84 11.30
N ALA A 113 2.14 -2.53 11.62
CA ALA A 113 2.76 -3.48 10.71
C ALA A 113 1.78 -4.61 10.34
N LYS A 114 1.07 -5.17 11.33
CA LYS A 114 0.04 -6.19 11.10
C LYS A 114 -1.07 -5.69 10.18
N GLY A 115 -1.61 -4.50 10.45
CA GLY A 115 -2.68 -3.91 9.65
C GLY A 115 -2.23 -3.56 8.24
N ALA A 116 -1.03 -2.99 8.08
CA ALA A 116 -0.44 -2.66 6.79
C ALA A 116 -0.24 -3.91 5.93
N ALA A 117 0.33 -4.99 6.48
CA ALA A 117 0.48 -6.26 5.77
C ALA A 117 -0.89 -6.85 5.37
N GLN A 118 -1.85 -6.89 6.32
CA GLN A 118 -3.19 -7.43 6.09
C GLN A 118 -3.97 -6.76 4.95
N GLN A 119 -3.77 -5.46 4.73
CA GLN A 119 -4.38 -4.73 3.61
C GLN A 119 -3.84 -5.19 2.25
N THR A 120 -2.65 -5.78 2.20
CA THR A 120 -2.01 -6.20 0.96
C THR A 120 -2.33 -7.63 0.54
N PHE A 121 -2.72 -8.52 1.46
CA PHE A 121 -2.90 -9.95 1.18
C PHE A 121 -3.93 -10.23 0.08
N GLN A 122 -5.04 -9.47 0.04
CA GLN A 122 -6.01 -9.62 -1.06
C GLN A 122 -5.48 -9.08 -2.39
N PHE A 123 -4.68 -8.02 -2.33
CA PHE A 123 -4.13 -7.37 -3.51
C PHE A 123 -3.10 -8.29 -4.18
N TYR A 124 -2.08 -8.73 -3.44
CA TYR A 124 -1.08 -9.64 -3.99
C TYR A 124 -1.64 -11.05 -4.24
N GLY A 125 -2.66 -11.48 -3.50
CA GLY A 125 -3.32 -12.77 -3.74
C GLY A 125 -4.29 -12.75 -4.93
N PRO A 126 -5.60 -12.86 -4.67
CA PRO A 126 -6.61 -13.04 -5.70
C PRO A 126 -6.65 -11.91 -6.74
N ILE A 127 -6.38 -10.66 -6.37
CA ILE A 127 -6.48 -9.52 -7.30
C ILE A 127 -5.37 -9.57 -8.35
N MET A 128 -4.10 -9.70 -7.96
CA MET A 128 -2.99 -9.78 -8.91
C MET A 128 -3.04 -11.03 -9.79
N MET A 129 -3.52 -12.17 -9.27
CA MET A 129 -3.80 -13.35 -10.08
C MET A 129 -4.93 -13.11 -11.10
N THR A 130 -5.98 -12.38 -10.71
CA THR A 130 -7.03 -11.96 -11.65
C THR A 130 -6.47 -11.04 -12.73
N MET A 131 -5.64 -10.07 -12.36
CA MET A 131 -4.97 -9.18 -13.29
C MET A 131 -4.05 -9.93 -14.26
N ASN A 132 -3.39 -10.99 -13.80
CA ASN A 132 -2.59 -11.88 -14.66
C ASN A 132 -3.43 -12.53 -15.74
N LYS A 133 -4.60 -13.06 -15.39
CA LYS A 133 -5.53 -13.66 -16.35
C LYS A 133 -5.95 -12.68 -17.45
N TYR A 134 -6.08 -11.40 -17.11
CA TYR A 134 -6.50 -10.35 -18.04
C TYR A 134 -5.36 -9.56 -18.69
N GLY A 135 -4.09 -9.90 -18.42
CA GLY A 135 -2.93 -9.20 -18.99
C GLY A 135 -2.78 -7.76 -18.50
N THR A 136 -3.14 -7.50 -17.24
CA THR A 136 -3.14 -6.16 -16.63
C THR A 136 -2.32 -6.12 -15.33
N VAL A 137 -1.40 -7.06 -15.13
CA VAL A 137 -0.56 -7.13 -13.91
C VAL A 137 0.12 -5.81 -13.68
N LEU A 138 0.09 -5.27 -12.45
CA LEU A 138 0.79 -4.03 -12.14
C LEU A 138 2.25 -4.32 -11.82
N ALA A 139 3.14 -3.38 -12.16
CA ALA A 139 4.44 -3.30 -11.52
C ALA A 139 4.28 -2.55 -10.20
N ILE A 140 4.84 -3.10 -9.12
CA ILE A 140 4.57 -2.65 -7.75
C ILE A 140 5.92 -2.43 -7.04
N GLY A 141 6.62 -1.37 -7.41
CA GLY A 141 7.78 -0.79 -6.72
C GLY A 141 9.04 -1.63 -6.68
N ALA A 142 8.95 -2.85 -6.18
CA ALA A 142 10.02 -3.81 -5.98
C ALA A 142 9.58 -5.20 -6.44
N ASN A 143 10.53 -6.14 -6.45
CA ASN A 143 10.33 -7.51 -6.85
C ASN A 143 9.76 -7.63 -8.28
N CYS A 144 10.16 -6.72 -9.16
CA CYS A 144 9.72 -6.70 -10.55
C CYS A 144 10.94 -6.84 -11.46
N THR A 145 10.86 -7.78 -12.39
CA THR A 145 11.88 -7.98 -13.42
C THR A 145 11.35 -7.44 -14.72
N PHE A 146 12.12 -6.56 -15.37
CA PHE A 146 11.76 -5.94 -16.64
C PHE A 146 12.69 -6.41 -17.75
N ARG A 147 12.17 -6.54 -18.96
CA ARG A 147 13.00 -6.61 -20.16
C ARG A 147 13.56 -5.22 -20.44
N ARG A 148 14.88 -5.10 -20.59
CA ARG A 148 15.56 -3.82 -20.88
C ARG A 148 14.99 -3.13 -22.11
N ALA A 149 14.87 -3.86 -23.22
CA ALA A 149 14.32 -3.32 -24.46
C ALA A 149 12.89 -2.75 -24.27
N ALA A 150 12.10 -3.32 -23.36
CA ALA A 150 10.78 -2.80 -23.03
C ALA A 150 10.88 -1.45 -22.31
N LEU A 151 11.73 -1.34 -21.28
CA LEU A 151 11.99 -0.06 -20.59
C LEU A 151 12.54 1.00 -21.56
N GLU A 152 13.52 0.66 -22.39
CA GLU A 152 14.10 1.59 -23.36
C GLU A 152 13.05 2.10 -24.37
N SER A 153 12.11 1.24 -24.79
CA SER A 153 11.03 1.62 -25.72
C SER A 153 10.08 2.72 -25.21
N ILE A 154 10.08 2.98 -23.90
CA ILE A 154 9.31 4.04 -23.23
C ILE A 154 10.20 5.14 -22.64
N GLY A 155 11.52 5.09 -22.88
CA GLY A 155 12.47 6.07 -22.36
C GLY A 155 13.00 5.79 -20.95
N GLY A 156 12.92 4.53 -20.50
CA GLY A 156 13.34 4.08 -19.17
C GLY A 156 12.18 3.88 -18.20
N HIS A 157 12.50 3.75 -16.92
CA HIS A 157 11.52 3.73 -15.85
C HIS A 157 10.81 5.09 -15.75
N ALA A 158 9.49 5.11 -15.84
CA ALA A 158 8.71 6.33 -15.84
C ALA A 158 8.80 7.05 -14.49
N ALA A 159 8.76 8.39 -14.49
CA ALA A 159 8.82 9.20 -13.28
C ALA A 159 7.44 9.35 -12.60
N GLY A 160 7.44 9.70 -11.31
CA GLY A 160 6.23 10.02 -10.54
C GLY A 160 6.29 9.52 -9.09
N LEU A 161 5.22 9.74 -8.33
CA LEU A 161 5.07 9.17 -6.97
C LEU A 161 4.65 7.69 -6.99
N ALA A 162 4.04 7.25 -8.09
CA ALA A 162 3.68 5.87 -8.40
C ALA A 162 4.39 5.48 -9.71
N GLU A 163 5.71 5.65 -9.70
CA GLU A 163 6.61 5.46 -10.86
C GLU A 163 6.47 4.08 -11.50
N ASP A 164 6.23 3.07 -10.67
CA ASP A 164 6.06 1.66 -10.99
C ASP A 164 4.80 1.40 -11.82
N MET A 165 3.65 1.84 -11.34
CA MET A 165 2.38 1.78 -12.05
C MET A 165 2.44 2.60 -13.33
N ASN A 166 3.12 3.76 -13.29
CA ASN A 166 3.30 4.60 -14.47
C ASN A 166 4.13 3.89 -15.54
N THR A 167 5.21 3.19 -15.16
CA THR A 167 6.01 2.34 -16.05
C THR A 167 5.14 1.26 -16.68
N ALA A 168 4.39 0.51 -15.87
CA ALA A 168 3.47 -0.52 -16.35
C ALA A 168 2.47 0.03 -17.38
N MET A 169 1.85 1.18 -17.11
CA MET A 169 0.92 1.84 -18.03
C MET A 169 1.57 2.17 -19.38
N HIS A 170 2.79 2.71 -19.37
CA HIS A 170 3.49 3.03 -20.63
C HIS A 170 3.88 1.78 -21.41
N LEU A 171 4.32 0.72 -20.73
CA LEU A 171 4.65 -0.56 -21.35
C LEU A 171 3.41 -1.21 -21.98
N HIS A 172 2.30 -1.28 -21.25
CA HIS A 172 1.02 -1.79 -21.77
C HIS A 172 0.51 -0.97 -22.95
N ALA A 173 0.62 0.36 -22.89
CA ALA A 173 0.25 1.24 -24.00
C ALA A 173 1.15 1.09 -25.25
N LYS A 174 2.33 0.47 -25.11
CA LYS A 174 3.21 0.06 -26.22
C LYS A 174 2.96 -1.38 -26.69
N GLY A 175 2.03 -2.11 -26.07
CA GLY A 175 1.69 -3.48 -26.42
C GLY A 175 2.52 -4.55 -25.73
N TRP A 176 3.43 -4.19 -24.82
CA TRP A 176 4.13 -5.16 -23.99
C TRP A 176 3.15 -5.86 -23.05
N LYS A 177 3.39 -7.15 -22.81
CA LYS A 177 2.62 -7.98 -21.89
C LYS A 177 3.29 -8.05 -20.53
N SER A 178 2.50 -8.37 -19.51
CA SER A 178 2.97 -8.60 -18.16
C SER A 178 2.54 -9.96 -17.62
N ILE A 179 3.35 -10.51 -16.72
CA ILE A 179 3.10 -11.77 -16.03
C ILE A 179 3.18 -11.55 -14.52
N TYR A 180 2.33 -12.26 -13.79
CA TYR A 180 2.39 -12.38 -12.34
C TYR A 180 2.80 -13.78 -11.94
N VAL A 181 3.82 -13.88 -11.10
CA VAL A 181 4.26 -15.14 -10.48
C VAL A 181 3.81 -15.14 -9.02
N PRO A 182 2.81 -15.95 -8.64
CA PRO A 182 2.26 -16.00 -7.28
C PRO A 182 3.16 -16.82 -6.35
N GLN A 183 4.43 -16.42 -6.20
CA GLN A 183 5.40 -17.01 -5.29
C GLN A 183 6.09 -15.94 -4.44
N ILE A 184 6.32 -16.25 -3.18
CA ILE A 184 7.08 -15.41 -2.25
C ILE A 184 8.56 -15.74 -2.43
N LEU A 185 9.28 -14.88 -3.14
CA LEU A 185 10.73 -15.03 -3.37
C LEU A 185 11.55 -13.92 -2.71
N ALA A 186 10.89 -12.94 -2.10
CA ALA A 186 11.55 -11.91 -1.29
C ALA A 186 10.61 -11.48 -0.15
N ARG A 187 11.20 -11.10 0.99
CA ARG A 187 10.45 -10.53 2.12
C ARG A 187 10.93 -9.13 2.45
N GLY A 188 10.00 -8.19 2.38
CA GLY A 188 10.15 -6.78 2.68
C GLY A 188 9.83 -6.40 4.12
N LEU A 189 9.81 -5.10 4.36
CA LEU A 189 9.30 -4.49 5.59
C LEU A 189 8.08 -3.60 5.30
N VAL A 190 7.02 -3.75 6.09
CA VAL A 190 5.93 -2.76 6.16
C VAL A 190 6.26 -1.67 7.17
N PRO A 191 5.62 -0.49 7.08
CA PRO A 191 5.74 0.53 8.11
C PRO A 191 5.27 -0.02 9.47
N SER A 192 6.06 0.19 10.52
CA SER A 192 5.75 -0.24 11.89
C SER A 192 5.20 0.88 12.78
N THR A 193 5.27 2.13 12.31
CA THR A 193 4.79 3.35 12.98
C THR A 193 3.66 4.01 12.20
N MET A 194 2.78 4.74 12.90
CA MET A 194 1.60 5.36 12.29
C MET A 194 2.01 6.49 11.33
N SER A 195 2.99 7.30 11.73
CA SER A 195 3.57 8.36 10.88
C SER A 195 4.13 7.82 9.56
N ALA A 196 4.94 6.75 9.61
CA ALA A 196 5.50 6.12 8.42
C ALA A 196 4.39 5.50 7.53
N TYR A 197 3.39 4.86 8.15
CA TYR A 197 2.25 4.30 7.44
C TYR A 197 1.44 5.39 6.73
N TYR A 198 1.06 6.47 7.41
CA TYR A 198 0.32 7.59 6.79
C TYR A 198 1.11 8.29 5.69
N ALA A 199 2.42 8.46 5.85
CA ALA A 199 3.27 9.01 4.79
C ALA A 199 3.25 8.12 3.54
N GLN A 200 3.34 6.80 3.72
CA GLN A 200 3.26 5.83 2.63
C GLN A 200 1.88 5.86 1.95
N GLN A 201 0.79 5.83 2.73
CA GLN A 201 -0.58 5.87 2.21
C GLN A 201 -0.87 7.18 1.47
N LEU A 202 -0.36 8.32 1.96
CA LEU A 202 -0.49 9.60 1.27
C LEU A 202 0.26 9.60 -0.07
N LYS A 203 1.50 9.08 -0.09
CA LYS A 203 2.28 8.92 -1.33
C LYS A 203 1.52 8.09 -2.35
N TRP A 204 1.00 6.93 -1.95
CA TRP A 204 0.28 6.05 -2.86
C TRP A 204 -1.04 6.65 -3.34
N ALA A 205 -1.86 7.19 -2.44
CA ALA A 205 -3.13 7.83 -2.81
C ALA A 205 -2.91 8.98 -3.78
N ARG A 206 -1.98 9.90 -3.47
CA ARG A 206 -1.64 11.03 -4.35
C ARG A 206 -1.11 10.55 -5.69
N GLY A 207 -0.18 9.59 -5.69
CA GLY A 207 0.48 9.09 -6.89
C GLY A 207 -0.49 8.43 -7.85
N VAL A 208 -1.31 7.52 -7.35
CA VAL A 208 -2.28 6.78 -8.18
C VAL A 208 -3.40 7.70 -8.69
N PHE A 209 -3.88 8.65 -7.88
CA PHE A 209 -4.81 9.68 -8.38
C PHE A 209 -4.17 10.58 -9.44
N GLU A 210 -2.90 10.97 -9.29
CA GLU A 210 -2.19 11.75 -10.33
C GLU A 210 -2.21 11.01 -11.66
N LEU A 211 -1.90 9.71 -11.66
CA LEU A 211 -1.89 8.90 -12.87
C LEU A 211 -3.27 8.84 -13.53
N LEU A 212 -4.35 8.75 -12.75
CA LEU A 212 -5.73 8.76 -13.26
C LEU A 212 -6.06 10.04 -14.03
N VAL A 213 -5.53 11.19 -13.62
CA VAL A 213 -5.81 12.50 -14.24
C VAL A 213 -4.70 13.01 -15.16
N THR A 214 -3.63 12.22 -15.38
CA THR A 214 -2.50 12.61 -16.24
C THR A 214 -2.13 11.53 -17.25
N SER A 215 -1.54 10.42 -16.81
CA SER A 215 -1.09 9.32 -17.68
C SER A 215 -2.27 8.58 -18.30
N TYR A 216 -3.30 8.27 -17.51
CA TYR A 216 -4.43 7.46 -17.95
C TYR A 216 -5.18 8.09 -19.15
N PRO A 217 -5.58 9.38 -19.14
CA PRO A 217 -6.26 9.98 -20.28
C PRO A 217 -5.39 10.05 -21.54
N LYS A 218 -4.07 10.28 -21.38
CA LYS A 218 -3.11 10.32 -22.49
C LYS A 218 -2.90 8.96 -23.14
N LEU A 219 -2.94 7.89 -22.34
CA LEU A 219 -2.70 6.52 -22.80
C LEU A 219 -3.99 5.76 -23.11
N PHE A 220 -5.16 6.30 -22.76
CA PHE A 220 -6.45 5.61 -22.81
C PHE A 220 -6.73 4.89 -24.14
N LYS A 221 -6.47 5.55 -25.28
CA LYS A 221 -6.74 4.98 -26.61
C LYS A 221 -5.83 3.79 -26.97
N LYS A 222 -4.70 3.63 -26.27
CA LYS A 222 -3.69 2.59 -26.51
C LYS A 222 -3.93 1.33 -25.67
N PHE A 223 -4.83 1.38 -24.70
CA PHE A 223 -5.15 0.26 -23.82
C PHE A 223 -6.20 -0.67 -24.41
N THR A 224 -6.10 -1.97 -24.04
CA THR A 224 -7.21 -2.92 -24.19
C THR A 224 -8.38 -2.52 -23.30
N TRP A 225 -9.57 -3.09 -23.53
CA TRP A 225 -10.74 -2.76 -22.71
C TRP A 225 -10.55 -3.20 -21.25
N GLN A 226 -9.88 -4.33 -20.99
CA GLN A 226 -9.56 -4.78 -19.64
C GLN A 226 -8.60 -3.82 -18.94
N GLN A 227 -7.54 -3.38 -19.65
CA GLN A 227 -6.59 -2.39 -19.13
C GLN A 227 -7.28 -1.07 -18.80
N LYS A 228 -8.21 -0.60 -19.65
CA LYS A 228 -9.00 0.62 -19.37
C LYS A 228 -9.76 0.49 -18.06
N ILE A 229 -10.49 -0.62 -17.88
CA ILE A 229 -11.28 -0.84 -16.66
C ILE A 229 -10.35 -0.93 -15.45
N HIS A 230 -9.31 -1.77 -15.49
CA HIS A 230 -8.45 -1.97 -14.33
C HIS A 230 -7.68 -0.70 -13.95
N TYR A 231 -7.09 0.01 -14.91
CA TYR A 231 -6.41 1.28 -14.65
C TYR A 231 -7.35 2.39 -14.16
N ALA A 232 -8.63 2.35 -14.53
CA ALA A 232 -9.64 3.26 -13.98
C ALA A 232 -10.06 2.89 -12.54
N LEU A 233 -10.13 1.60 -12.21
CA LEU A 233 -10.64 1.11 -10.92
C LEU A 233 -9.61 1.17 -9.79
N ILE A 234 -8.33 0.93 -10.05
CA ILE A 234 -7.28 0.91 -9.00
C ILE A 234 -7.27 2.20 -8.16
N PRO A 235 -7.29 3.42 -8.75
CA PRO A 235 -7.33 4.66 -7.97
C PRO A 235 -8.58 4.79 -7.09
N LEU A 236 -9.70 4.17 -7.47
CA LEU A 236 -10.96 4.28 -6.73
C LEU A 236 -10.91 3.64 -5.35
N TYR A 237 -9.93 2.75 -5.10
CA TYR A 237 -9.65 2.25 -3.75
C TYR A 237 -9.48 3.40 -2.74
N TYR A 238 -8.78 4.47 -3.14
CA TYR A 238 -8.55 5.63 -2.27
C TYR A 238 -9.78 6.54 -2.12
N LEU A 239 -10.84 6.37 -2.92
CA LEU A 239 -12.12 7.04 -2.66
C LEU A 239 -12.85 6.45 -1.44
N SER A 240 -12.38 5.32 -0.90
CA SER A 240 -12.84 4.79 0.40
C SER A 240 -12.78 5.83 1.52
N GLY A 241 -11.84 6.79 1.47
CA GLY A 241 -11.80 7.91 2.43
C GLY A 241 -13.07 8.77 2.43
N ILE A 242 -13.67 9.01 1.25
CA ILE A 242 -14.97 9.71 1.13
C ILE A 242 -16.08 8.84 1.70
N ILE A 243 -16.09 7.54 1.37
CA ILE A 243 -17.10 6.60 1.84
C ILE A 243 -17.08 6.49 3.37
N PHE A 244 -15.91 6.40 3.99
CA PHE A 244 -15.79 6.39 5.45
C PHE A 244 -16.26 7.70 6.08
N LEU A 245 -15.90 8.85 5.49
CA LEU A 245 -16.40 10.14 5.97
C LEU A 245 -17.93 10.20 5.92
N ILE A 246 -18.55 9.77 4.81
CA ILE A 246 -20.02 9.69 4.69
C ILE A 246 -20.59 8.77 5.77
N ASN A 247 -19.99 7.59 5.99
CA ASN A 247 -20.42 6.64 7.02
C ASN A 247 -20.33 7.21 8.45
N PHE A 248 -19.39 8.13 8.71
CA PHE A 248 -19.32 8.83 9.99
C PHE A 248 -20.37 9.93 10.08
N LEU A 249 -20.58 10.68 8.99
CA LEU A 249 -21.50 11.81 8.95
C LEU A 249 -22.97 11.38 9.02
N ILE A 250 -23.36 10.26 8.42
CA ILE A 250 -24.75 9.79 8.43
C ILE A 250 -25.33 9.72 9.86
N PRO A 251 -24.76 8.96 10.81
CA PRO A 251 -25.31 8.90 12.16
C PRO A 251 -25.13 10.22 12.92
N ILE A 252 -24.05 10.98 12.70
CA ILE A 252 -23.84 12.30 13.34
C ILE A 252 -24.93 13.30 12.95
N LEU A 253 -25.19 13.45 11.65
CA LEU A 253 -26.17 14.39 11.12
C LEU A 253 -27.58 13.95 11.50
N SER A 254 -27.84 12.66 11.41
CA SER A 254 -29.11 12.09 11.82
C SER A 254 -29.46 12.40 13.28
N LEU A 255 -28.55 12.12 14.21
CA LEU A 255 -28.76 12.37 15.64
C LEU A 255 -28.83 13.86 15.98
N THR A 256 -28.07 14.70 15.26
CA THR A 256 -28.03 16.16 15.49
C THR A 256 -29.28 16.86 14.96
N PHE A 257 -29.82 16.42 13.82
CA PHE A 257 -30.95 17.07 13.15
C PHE A 257 -32.29 16.35 13.37
N ASP A 258 -32.30 15.23 14.10
CA ASP A 258 -33.46 14.36 14.28
C ASP A 258 -34.11 13.98 12.93
N THR A 259 -33.25 13.67 11.96
CA THR A 259 -33.69 13.29 10.60
C THR A 259 -33.27 11.86 10.30
N SER A 260 -34.24 11.07 9.84
CA SER A 260 -33.94 9.75 9.28
C SER A 260 -33.66 9.85 7.78
N PRO A 261 -32.49 9.39 7.28
CA PRO A 261 -32.21 9.28 5.86
C PRO A 261 -32.96 8.10 5.22
N ILE A 262 -33.54 7.18 6.02
CA ILE A 262 -34.21 5.98 5.53
C ILE A 262 -35.54 5.79 6.28
N ASN A 263 -36.64 5.92 5.56
CA ASN A 263 -37.98 5.63 6.06
C ASN A 263 -38.43 4.25 5.56
N ILE A 264 -37.76 3.21 6.03
CA ILE A 264 -38.06 1.81 5.69
C ILE A 264 -38.18 1.03 7.00
N ASP A 265 -39.18 0.16 7.08
CA ASP A 265 -39.33 -0.76 8.21
C ASP A 265 -38.11 -1.69 8.36
N PHE A 266 -37.76 -2.02 9.60
CA PHE A 266 -36.54 -2.73 9.93
C PHE A 266 -36.46 -4.11 9.27
N LEU A 267 -37.59 -4.83 9.16
CA LEU A 267 -37.60 -6.15 8.54
C LEU A 267 -37.28 -6.04 7.05
N TYR A 268 -37.87 -5.07 6.35
CA TYR A 268 -37.57 -4.82 4.94
C TYR A 268 -36.12 -4.37 4.74
N PHE A 269 -35.59 -3.52 5.62
CA PHE A 269 -34.17 -3.15 5.59
C PHE A 269 -33.28 -4.40 5.68
N MET A 270 -33.56 -5.31 6.61
CA MET A 270 -32.80 -6.55 6.77
C MET A 270 -32.96 -7.51 5.57
N MET A 271 -34.15 -7.56 4.95
CA MET A 271 -34.38 -8.35 3.73
C MET A 271 -33.57 -7.83 2.54
N TYR A 272 -33.36 -6.51 2.42
CA TYR A 272 -32.56 -5.92 1.35
C TYR A 272 -31.06 -5.94 1.64
N ALA A 273 -30.65 -5.57 2.85
CA ALA A 273 -29.24 -5.47 3.24
C ALA A 273 -28.62 -6.83 3.58
N GLY A 274 -29.40 -7.74 4.18
CA GLY A 274 -28.94 -9.05 4.64
C GLY A 274 -28.27 -9.89 3.55
N PRO A 275 -28.90 -10.10 2.38
CA PRO A 275 -28.28 -10.85 1.28
C PRO A 275 -26.99 -10.21 0.78
N LEU A 276 -26.90 -8.89 0.73
CA LEU A 276 -25.69 -8.18 0.29
C LEU A 276 -24.52 -8.34 1.28
N VAL A 277 -24.82 -8.21 2.58
CA VAL A 277 -23.83 -8.42 3.66
C VAL A 277 -23.38 -9.88 3.69
N LEU A 278 -24.31 -10.82 3.59
CA LEU A 278 -24.02 -12.25 3.55
C LEU A 278 -23.17 -12.60 2.32
N LEU A 279 -23.52 -12.11 1.13
CA LEU A 279 -22.75 -12.37 -0.07
C LEU A 279 -21.33 -11.78 0.04
N SER A 280 -21.19 -10.56 0.56
CA SER A 280 -19.88 -9.95 0.80
C SER A 280 -19.03 -10.78 1.76
N PHE A 281 -19.65 -11.32 2.80
CA PHE A 281 -19.01 -12.22 3.76
C PHE A 281 -18.60 -13.55 3.12
N LEU A 282 -19.48 -14.18 2.33
CA LEU A 282 -19.19 -15.43 1.62
C LEU A 282 -18.09 -15.25 0.59
N ILE A 283 -18.09 -14.15 -0.18
CA ILE A 283 -17.00 -13.80 -1.09
C ILE A 283 -15.70 -13.67 -0.31
N ARG A 284 -15.70 -12.95 0.82
CA ARG A 284 -14.52 -12.78 1.66
C ARG A 284 -13.94 -14.11 2.14
N LEU A 285 -14.78 -15.07 2.56
CA LEU A 285 -14.36 -16.43 2.92
C LEU A 285 -13.82 -17.20 1.72
N PHE A 286 -14.53 -17.13 0.59
CA PHE A 286 -14.18 -17.85 -0.62
C PHE A 286 -12.80 -17.44 -1.15
N VAL A 287 -12.51 -16.12 -1.16
CA VAL A 287 -11.26 -15.60 -1.71
C VAL A 287 -10.02 -15.91 -0.87
N GLN A 288 -10.17 -16.34 0.40
CA GLN A 288 -9.03 -16.68 1.28
C GLN A 288 -8.17 -17.82 0.74
N ARG A 289 -8.68 -18.67 -0.14
CA ARG A 289 -7.88 -19.78 -0.72
C ARG A 289 -6.75 -19.32 -1.65
N TRP A 290 -6.77 -18.04 -2.05
CA TRP A 290 -5.84 -17.43 -3.01
C TRP A 290 -4.89 -16.41 -2.37
N VAL A 291 -4.88 -16.29 -1.05
CA VAL A 291 -3.74 -15.63 -0.37
C VAL A 291 -2.51 -16.54 -0.45
N MET A 292 -1.32 -15.99 -0.19
CA MET A 292 -0.07 -16.65 -0.56
C MET A 292 0.40 -17.65 0.50
N GLU A 293 0.17 -17.35 1.78
CA GLU A 293 0.52 -18.24 2.90
C GLU A 293 -0.72 -18.60 3.73
N GLU A 294 -0.69 -19.72 4.44
CA GLU A 294 -1.83 -20.14 5.25
C GLU A 294 -2.09 -19.20 6.42
N GLU A 295 -1.02 -18.64 6.98
CA GLU A 295 -1.04 -17.66 8.07
C GLU A 295 -1.62 -16.30 7.63
N GLU A 296 -1.64 -16.03 6.32
CA GLU A 296 -2.27 -14.84 5.76
C GLU A 296 -3.80 -14.97 5.71
N ARG A 297 -4.39 -16.15 5.91
CA ARG A 297 -5.84 -16.35 5.85
C ARG A 297 -6.54 -15.72 7.06
N GLY A 298 -7.70 -15.10 6.85
CA GLY A 298 -8.60 -14.69 7.93
C GLY A 298 -9.50 -13.52 7.57
N PHE A 299 -10.04 -12.82 8.57
CA PHE A 299 -10.90 -11.64 8.35
C PHE A 299 -10.13 -10.32 8.22
N HIS A 300 -8.84 -10.32 8.56
CA HIS A 300 -7.95 -9.15 8.45
C HIS A 300 -8.51 -7.90 9.17
N VAL A 301 -9.14 -8.11 10.32
CA VAL A 301 -9.83 -7.05 11.08
C VAL A 301 -8.88 -5.89 11.40
N VAL A 302 -7.62 -6.17 11.77
CA VAL A 302 -6.62 -5.14 12.08
C VAL A 302 -6.34 -4.26 10.86
N GLY A 303 -6.21 -4.86 9.67
CA GLY A 303 -6.07 -4.15 8.41
C GLY A 303 -7.29 -3.28 8.08
N GLY A 304 -8.51 -3.80 8.30
CA GLY A 304 -9.76 -3.07 8.11
C GLY A 304 -9.89 -1.86 9.04
N LEU A 305 -9.64 -2.03 10.34
CA LEU A 305 -9.66 -0.95 11.33
C LEU A 305 -8.64 0.13 10.99
N LEU A 306 -7.42 -0.28 10.62
CA LEU A 306 -6.37 0.65 10.20
C LEU A 306 -6.77 1.45 8.95
N MET A 307 -7.37 0.78 7.95
CA MET A 307 -7.83 1.42 6.72
C MET A 307 -8.91 2.46 7.01
N ILE A 308 -9.91 2.13 7.84
CA ILE A 308 -11.00 3.07 8.20
C ILE A 308 -10.42 4.30 8.90
N GLY A 309 -9.50 4.12 9.85
CA GLY A 309 -8.84 5.25 10.53
C GLY A 309 -7.90 6.10 9.67
N THR A 310 -7.64 5.68 8.43
CA THR A 310 -6.81 6.38 7.44
C THR A 310 -7.63 7.24 6.47
N TRP A 311 -8.96 7.29 6.64
CA TRP A 311 -9.89 8.01 5.75
C TRP A 311 -9.43 9.43 5.37
N TRP A 312 -8.94 10.20 6.33
CA TRP A 312 -8.55 11.59 6.14
C TRP A 312 -7.26 11.73 5.31
N ILE A 313 -6.34 10.75 5.38
CA ILE A 313 -5.14 10.71 4.55
C ILE A 313 -5.53 10.52 3.08
N PHE A 314 -6.49 9.63 2.81
CA PHE A 314 -6.99 9.41 1.46
C PHE A 314 -7.68 10.66 0.90
N LEU A 315 -8.45 11.37 1.74
CA LEU A 315 -9.04 12.67 1.36
C LEU A 315 -7.98 13.73 1.06
N ILE A 316 -6.91 13.80 1.85
CA ILE A 316 -5.79 14.70 1.56
C ILE A 316 -5.11 14.32 0.24
N GLY A 317 -4.91 13.03 -0.03
CA GLY A 317 -4.36 12.54 -1.30
C GLY A 317 -5.19 12.97 -2.52
N LEU A 318 -6.52 12.88 -2.40
CA LEU A 318 -7.44 13.36 -3.42
C LEU A 318 -7.39 14.89 -3.56
N TYR A 319 -7.50 15.62 -2.45
CA TYR A 319 -7.46 17.08 -2.41
C TYR A 319 -6.16 17.63 -3.01
N TYR A 320 -5.02 17.04 -2.68
CA TYR A 320 -3.72 17.41 -3.24
C TYR A 320 -3.62 17.10 -4.73
N THR A 321 -4.33 16.07 -5.23
CA THR A 321 -4.43 15.83 -6.67
C THR A 321 -5.24 16.90 -7.37
N ILE A 322 -6.42 17.25 -6.83
CA ILE A 322 -7.29 18.30 -7.39
C ILE A 322 -6.54 19.64 -7.48
N LEU A 323 -5.83 20.02 -6.42
CA LEU A 323 -5.05 21.25 -6.36
C LEU A 323 -3.67 21.17 -7.05
N ARG A 324 -3.31 20.02 -7.63
CA ARG A 324 -1.98 19.77 -8.22
C ARG A 324 -0.83 20.08 -7.25
N LYS A 325 -1.05 19.90 -5.94
CA LYS A 325 -0.03 20.11 -4.92
C LYS A 325 1.05 19.04 -5.07
N LYS A 326 2.30 19.49 -5.16
CA LYS A 326 3.48 18.62 -5.18
C LYS A 326 3.78 18.14 -3.77
N ILE A 327 4.01 16.84 -3.62
CA ILE A 327 4.50 16.23 -2.38
C ILE A 327 5.93 15.78 -2.65
N PRO A 328 6.91 16.10 -1.78
CA PRO A 328 8.26 15.57 -1.93
C PRO A 328 8.25 14.04 -1.80
N TYR A 329 9.12 13.38 -2.57
CA TYR A 329 9.39 11.96 -2.38
C TYR A 329 10.27 11.83 -1.12
N ILE A 330 9.69 11.35 -0.03
CA ILE A 330 10.41 11.06 1.21
C ILE A 330 10.37 9.54 1.41
N PRO A 331 11.53 8.85 1.45
CA PRO A 331 11.57 7.44 1.78
C PRO A 331 10.87 7.17 3.12
N THR A 332 10.08 6.11 3.16
CA THR A 332 9.37 5.74 4.39
C THR A 332 10.37 5.29 5.45
N PRO A 333 10.37 5.89 6.65
CA PRO A 333 11.25 5.45 7.74
C PRO A 333 11.02 3.96 8.08
N LYS A 334 12.12 3.23 8.30
CA LYS A 334 12.12 1.79 8.64
C LYS A 334 12.84 1.49 9.96
N ASP A 335 13.16 2.52 10.73
CA ASP A 335 13.86 2.40 12.02
C ASP A 335 12.92 2.18 13.22
N GLY A 336 11.60 2.13 12.97
CA GLY A 336 10.58 1.86 13.98
C GLY A 336 10.41 2.95 15.05
N LYS A 337 11.07 4.09 14.90
CA LYS A 337 10.95 5.21 15.83
C LYS A 337 9.73 6.04 15.46
N GLU A 338 8.76 6.09 16.37
CA GLU A 338 7.62 7.00 16.22
C GLU A 338 8.05 8.38 16.70
N ASP A 339 8.05 9.35 15.79
CA ASP A 339 8.08 10.76 16.18
C ASP A 339 6.83 10.99 17.03
N GLY A 340 6.97 11.38 18.29
CA GLY A 340 5.88 11.48 19.28
C GLY A 340 4.71 12.43 18.94
N ASN A 341 4.57 12.83 17.69
CA ASN A 341 3.57 13.69 17.08
C ASN A 341 2.15 13.15 17.28
N TRP A 342 1.53 13.52 18.40
CA TRP A 342 0.14 13.19 18.72
C TRP A 342 -0.87 13.83 17.77
N LYS A 343 -0.47 14.89 17.07
CA LYS A 343 -1.36 15.64 16.18
C LYS A 343 -1.88 14.79 15.01
N ILE A 344 -1.18 13.71 14.65
CA ILE A 344 -1.62 12.76 13.62
C ILE A 344 -2.97 12.08 13.94
N ASN A 345 -3.38 12.09 15.21
CA ASN A 345 -4.66 11.51 15.65
C ASN A 345 -5.81 12.52 15.70
N ILE A 346 -5.54 13.83 15.52
CA ILE A 346 -6.56 14.89 15.66
C ILE A 346 -7.80 14.63 14.78
N PRO A 347 -7.69 14.25 13.49
CA PRO A 347 -8.89 14.01 12.67
C PRO A 347 -9.79 12.91 13.22
N ASN A 348 -9.21 11.81 13.70
CA ASN A 348 -9.97 10.71 14.30
C ASN A 348 -10.57 11.10 15.66
N ILE A 349 -9.83 11.84 16.49
CA ILE A 349 -10.31 12.36 17.78
C ILE A 349 -11.49 13.32 17.57
N ALA A 350 -11.41 14.21 16.57
CA ALA A 350 -12.48 15.15 16.28
C ALA A 350 -13.78 14.43 15.91
N VAL A 351 -13.72 13.41 15.04
CA VAL A 351 -14.90 12.61 14.67
C VAL A 351 -15.45 11.85 15.88
N ILE A 352 -14.60 11.30 16.76
CA ILE A 352 -15.04 10.65 18.00
C ILE A 352 -15.78 11.63 18.91
N ILE A 353 -15.22 12.81 19.16
CA ILE A 353 -15.84 13.82 20.04
C ILE A 353 -17.19 14.26 19.48
N ILE A 354 -17.26 14.58 18.19
CA ILE A 354 -18.52 14.99 17.53
C ILE A 354 -19.54 13.85 17.62
N SER A 355 -19.14 12.60 17.36
CA SER A 355 -20.02 11.44 17.47
C SER A 355 -20.57 11.24 18.87
N ILE A 356 -19.73 11.37 19.91
CA ILE A 356 -20.16 11.25 21.31
C ILE A 356 -21.15 12.35 21.66
N LEU A 357 -20.88 13.60 21.27
CA LEU A 357 -21.80 14.71 21.50
C LEU A 357 -23.14 14.51 20.79
N SER A 358 -23.12 14.03 19.53
CA SER A 358 -24.34 13.70 18.79
C SER A 358 -25.11 12.54 19.42
N ILE A 359 -24.45 11.49 19.92
CA ILE A 359 -25.10 10.40 20.66
C ILE A 359 -25.80 10.94 21.90
N ILE A 360 -25.10 11.74 22.72
CA ILE A 360 -25.68 12.32 23.93
C ILE A 360 -26.88 13.19 23.57
N TYR A 361 -26.73 14.07 22.58
CA TYR A 361 -27.80 14.96 22.14
C TYR A 361 -29.03 14.18 21.63
N GLY A 362 -28.81 13.22 20.72
CA GLY A 362 -29.90 12.43 20.13
C GLY A 362 -30.65 11.62 21.19
N LEU A 363 -29.93 10.95 22.10
CA LEU A 363 -30.55 10.16 23.17
C LEU A 363 -31.19 11.02 24.26
N VAL A 364 -30.71 12.23 24.53
CA VAL A 364 -31.39 13.14 25.47
C VAL A 364 -32.67 13.71 24.86
N THR A 365 -32.70 13.88 23.53
CA THR A 365 -33.82 14.49 22.81
C THR A 365 -34.96 13.49 22.58
N ASP A 366 -34.69 12.31 22.03
CA ASP A 366 -35.70 11.29 21.75
C ASP A 366 -35.11 9.86 21.74
N TRP A 367 -35.79 8.94 22.42
CA TRP A 367 -35.43 7.51 22.56
C TRP A 367 -36.07 6.63 21.49
N ASN A 368 -36.51 7.21 20.38
CA ASN A 368 -37.08 6.44 19.29
C ASN A 368 -36.09 5.34 18.79
N PRO A 369 -36.61 4.23 18.21
CA PRO A 369 -35.77 3.13 17.74
C PRO A 369 -34.67 3.55 16.75
N TYR A 370 -34.92 4.63 16.02
CA TYR A 370 -34.01 5.12 15.00
C TYR A 370 -32.78 5.84 15.60
N ASN A 371 -32.97 6.68 16.63
CA ASN A 371 -31.89 7.30 17.40
C ASN A 371 -31.06 6.25 18.15
N LEU A 372 -31.68 5.17 18.61
CA LEU A 372 -30.96 4.03 19.20
C LEU A 372 -30.05 3.35 18.16
N ILE A 373 -30.55 3.09 16.95
CA ILE A 373 -29.77 2.46 15.87
C ILE A 373 -28.62 3.37 15.43
N MET A 374 -28.87 4.67 15.21
CA MET A 374 -27.84 5.62 14.81
C MET A 374 -26.79 5.83 15.91
N SER A 375 -27.21 5.82 17.17
CA SER A 375 -26.28 5.81 18.30
C SER A 375 -25.41 4.55 18.33
N GLY A 376 -25.97 3.39 17.98
CA GLY A 376 -25.21 2.15 17.79
C GLY A 376 -24.16 2.27 16.70
N PHE A 377 -24.52 2.76 15.50
CA PHE A 377 -23.57 2.98 14.41
C PHE A 377 -22.48 3.99 14.77
N ALA A 378 -22.84 5.13 15.36
CA ALA A 378 -21.87 6.12 15.85
C ALA A 378 -20.92 5.52 16.90
N SER A 379 -21.42 4.69 17.81
CA SER A 379 -20.61 4.02 18.83
C SER A 379 -19.61 3.04 18.21
N VAL A 380 -20.04 2.24 17.22
CA VAL A 380 -19.14 1.36 16.46
C VAL A 380 -18.06 2.16 15.75
N ASN A 381 -18.42 3.28 15.10
CA ASN A 381 -17.45 4.19 14.47
C ASN A 381 -16.44 4.74 15.50
N CYS A 382 -16.88 5.16 16.68
CA CYS A 382 -16.00 5.60 17.76
C CYS A 382 -15.00 4.51 18.19
N LEU A 383 -15.46 3.26 18.34
CA LEU A 383 -14.59 2.13 18.68
C LEU A 383 -13.55 1.88 17.58
N ILE A 384 -13.95 1.92 16.31
CA ILE A 384 -13.06 1.74 15.17
C ILE A 384 -12.00 2.85 15.11
N LEU A 385 -12.39 4.12 15.27
CA LEU A 385 -11.44 5.23 15.24
C LEU A 385 -10.51 5.25 16.47
N SER A 386 -10.99 4.77 17.61
CA SER A 386 -10.18 4.61 18.83
C SER A 386 -9.04 3.60 18.63
N PHE A 387 -9.24 2.57 17.80
CA PHE A 387 -8.18 1.63 17.45
C PHE A 387 -6.96 2.33 16.86
N SER A 388 -7.14 3.30 15.95
CA SER A 388 -6.01 4.03 15.34
C SER A 388 -5.21 4.81 16.38
N ILE A 389 -5.89 5.40 17.37
CA ILE A 389 -5.26 6.15 18.47
C ILE A 389 -4.42 5.20 19.33
N VAL A 390 -4.99 4.05 19.71
CA VAL A 390 -4.31 3.02 20.51
C VAL A 390 -3.11 2.44 19.74
N ALA A 391 -3.30 2.12 18.46
CA ALA A 391 -2.26 1.58 17.60
C ALA A 391 -1.10 2.57 17.43
N SER A 392 -1.38 3.88 17.26
CA SER A 392 -0.35 4.92 17.20
C SER A 392 0.45 5.07 18.50
N ARG A 393 -0.07 4.59 19.63
CA ARG A 393 0.54 4.75 20.96
C ARG A 393 1.15 3.46 21.49
N GLN A 394 1.13 2.38 20.72
CA GLN A 394 1.61 1.06 21.14
C GLN A 394 3.06 1.08 21.61
N ALA A 395 3.96 1.77 20.91
CA ALA A 395 5.37 1.87 21.28
C ALA A 395 5.56 2.60 22.63
N TYR A 396 4.79 3.67 22.85
CA TYR A 396 4.78 4.41 24.12
C TYR A 396 4.27 3.54 25.28
N PHE A 397 3.20 2.77 25.07
CA PHE A 397 2.71 1.86 26.11
C PHE A 397 3.70 0.73 26.43
N ARG A 398 4.40 0.19 25.42
CA ARG A 398 5.46 -0.82 25.63
C ARG A 398 6.64 -0.24 26.42
N SER A 399 7.08 0.99 26.11
CA SER A 399 8.18 1.62 26.83
C SER A 399 7.81 1.94 28.28
N LEU A 400 6.58 2.40 28.53
CA LEU A 400 6.06 2.57 29.89
C LEU A 400 6.04 1.24 30.64
N LYS A 401 5.48 0.17 30.05
CA LYS A 401 5.43 -1.15 30.70
C LYS A 401 6.83 -1.66 31.06
N LYS A 402 7.81 -1.50 30.17
CA LYS A 402 9.22 -1.86 30.43
C LYS A 402 9.82 -1.03 31.55
N LYS A 403 9.56 0.29 31.58
CA LYS A 403 10.03 1.19 32.64
C LYS A 403 9.44 0.81 34.00
N TYR A 404 8.14 0.53 34.07
CA TYR A 404 7.48 0.11 35.32
C TYR A 404 7.87 -1.31 35.75
N SER A 405 8.09 -2.25 34.83
CA SER A 405 8.58 -3.59 35.21
C SER A 405 10.00 -3.55 35.78
N LEU A 406 10.86 -2.65 35.27
CA LEU A 406 12.21 -2.43 35.79
C LEU A 406 12.24 -1.68 37.14
N LEU A 407 11.16 -0.97 37.50
CA LEU A 407 11.02 -0.32 38.80
C LEU A 407 10.42 -1.26 39.87
N ASN A 408 9.83 -2.39 39.45
CA ASN A 408 9.22 -3.40 40.31
C ASN A 408 10.11 -4.65 40.50
N THR A 409 11.33 -4.62 39.97
CA THR A 409 12.43 -5.58 40.21
C THR A 409 13.56 -4.86 40.90
#